data_AF-W1V339-F1
#
_entry.id   AF-W1V339-F1
#
_cell.length_a   1.000
_cell.length_b   1.000
_cell.length_c   1.000
_cell.angle_alpha   90.00
_cell.angle_beta   90.00
_cell.angle_gamma   90.00
#
_symmetry.space_group_name_H-M   'P 1'
#
loop_
_entity.id
_entity.type
_entity.pdbx_description
1 polymer ?
#
loop_
_entity_poly.entity_id
_entity_poly.type
_entity_poly.pdbx_seq_one_letter_code
_entity_poly.pdbx_strand_id
1 'polypeptide(L)'
;MSQFHAISAMSLCLASILVIISMFMSYRQELKLEKDIFISALRATIQLFAIGFILAYIFSTESPIFIIGLLGFMAINAAYNSSKRGKGIPYALWISWFAITVGASI
;
A
#
# COMPACT_ATOMS: atom_id res chain seq x y z
N MET A 1 -17.38 -14.29 -12.00
CA MET A 1 -17.83 -13.01 -11.39
C MET A 1 -17.91 -13.24 -9.89
N SER A 2 -16.80 -12.90 -9.22
CA SER A 2 -16.44 -13.35 -7.88
C SER A 2 -17.23 -12.63 -6.80
N GLN A 3 -17.86 -13.40 -5.92
CA GLN A 3 -18.19 -13.12 -4.52
C GLN A 3 -17.89 -11.68 -4.08
N PHE A 4 -18.84 -10.77 -4.27
CA PHE A 4 -18.93 -9.57 -3.44
C PHE A 4 -19.18 -10.08 -2.02
N HIS A 5 -18.13 -10.21 -1.22
CA HIS A 5 -18.29 -10.29 0.22
C HIS A 5 -19.00 -9.00 0.61
N ALA A 6 -20.31 -9.07 0.81
CA ALA A 6 -21.08 -7.96 1.36
C ALA A 6 -20.37 -7.58 2.65
N ILE A 7 -19.82 -6.37 2.70
CA ILE A 7 -19.16 -5.85 3.89
C ILE A 7 -20.20 -5.91 5.00
N SER A 8 -20.05 -6.91 5.87
CA SER A 8 -20.97 -7.13 6.98
C SER A 8 -20.96 -5.90 7.86
N ALA A 9 -22.13 -5.49 8.36
CA ALA A 9 -22.22 -4.39 9.32
C ALA A 9 -21.25 -4.61 10.50
N MET A 10 -21.00 -5.87 10.89
CA MET A 10 -20.01 -6.24 11.89
C MET A 10 -18.58 -5.92 11.44
N SER A 11 -18.20 -6.27 10.21
CA SER A 11 -16.87 -5.97 9.65
C SER A 11 -16.63 -4.45 9.57
N LEU A 12 -17.65 -3.69 9.18
CA LEU A 12 -17.58 -2.24 9.14
C LEU A 12 -17.44 -1.64 10.54
N CYS A 13 -18.20 -2.17 11.51
CA CYS A 13 -18.15 -1.72 12.90
C CYS A 13 -16.77 -2.01 13.53
N LEU A 14 -16.23 -3.23 13.33
CA LEU A 14 -14.90 -3.62 13.79
C LEU A 14 -13.79 -2.77 13.16
N ALA A 15 -13.85 -2.53 11.85
CA ALA A 15 -12.91 -1.65 11.16
C ALA A 15 -12.98 -0.20 11.68
N SER A 16 -14.20 0.31 11.93
CA SER A 16 -14.40 1.66 12.46
C SER A 16 -13.83 1.80 13.87
N ILE A 17 -13.97 0.78 14.73
CA ILE A 17 -13.37 0.75 16.08
C ILE A 17 -11.85 0.81 15.98
N LEU A 18 -11.22 0.04 15.08
CA LEU A 18 -9.76 0.08 14.86
C LEU A 18 -9.28 1.48 14.44
N VAL A 19 -10.05 2.17 13.59
CA VAL A 19 -9.75 3.55 13.18
C VAL A 19 -9.83 4.51 14.38
N ILE A 20 -10.85 4.39 15.23
CA ILE A 20 -11.01 5.20 16.44
C ILE A 20 -9.83 4.98 17.40
N ILE A 21 -9.42 3.73 17.61
CA ILE A 21 -8.25 3.40 18.46
C ILE A 21 -6.98 4.03 17.89
N SER A 22 -6.75 3.94 16.58
CA SER A 22 -5.60 4.55 15.92
C SER A 22 -5.59 6.08 16.06
N MET A 23 -6.77 6.72 15.97
CA MET A 23 -6.91 8.16 16.13
C MET A 23 -6.62 8.60 17.59
N PHE A 24 -7.13 7.85 18.56
CA PHE A 24 -6.86 8.08 19.98
C PHE A 24 -5.37 7.96 20.33
N MET A 25 -4.70 6.92 19.81
CA MET A 25 -3.25 6.75 19.96
C MET A 25 -2.46 7.91 19.33
N SER A 26 -2.85 8.36 18.13
CA SER A 26 -2.23 9.51 17.47
C SER A 26 -2.38 10.81 18.27
N TYR A 27 -3.54 11.01 18.91
CA TYR A 27 -3.80 12.20 19.72
C TYR A 27 -2.98 12.19 21.03
N ARG A 28 -2.95 11.04 21.73
CA ARG A 28 -2.19 10.87 22.99
C ARG A 28 -0.69 11.09 22.83
N GLN A 29 -0.14 10.83 21.65
CA GLN A 29 1.29 10.94 21.38
C GLN A 29 1.69 12.32 20.78
N GLU A 30 0.76 13.28 20.67
CA GLU A 30 0.99 14.66 20.18
C GLU A 30 1.76 14.77 18.85
N LEU A 31 1.72 13.76 17.97
CA LEU A 31 2.56 13.77 16.77
C LEU A 31 2.15 14.85 15.74
N LYS A 32 1.03 15.57 15.94
CA LYS A 32 0.49 16.58 15.00
C LYS A 32 0.41 16.07 13.55
N LEU A 33 0.24 14.76 13.37
CA LEU A 33 0.27 14.06 12.08
C LEU A 33 -1.02 14.17 11.28
N GLU A 34 -2.04 14.89 11.77
CA GLU A 34 -3.37 14.99 11.15
C GLU A 34 -3.28 15.38 9.67
N LYS A 35 -2.48 16.40 9.36
CA LYS A 35 -2.25 16.87 7.99
C LYS A 35 -1.46 15.87 7.16
N ASP A 36 -0.43 15.25 7.73
CA ASP A 36 0.41 14.27 7.04
C ASP A 36 -0.36 13.00 6.68
N ILE A 37 -1.24 12.55 7.58
CA ILE A 37 -2.14 11.43 7.36
C ILE A 37 -3.14 11.79 6.26
N PHE A 38 -3.80 12.95 6.35
CA PHE A 38 -4.77 13.38 5.34
C PHE A 38 -4.14 13.51 3.94
N ILE A 39 -2.98 14.15 3.83
CA ILE A 39 -2.24 14.29 2.57
C ILE A 39 -1.80 12.91 2.05
N SER A 40 -1.31 12.04 2.93
CA SER A 40 -0.89 10.69 2.57
C SER A 40 -2.05 9.84 2.08
N ALA A 41 -3.22 9.94 2.71
CA ALA A 41 -4.44 9.26 2.34
C ALA A 41 -4.94 9.77 0.97
N LEU A 42 -5.01 11.09 0.77
CA LEU A 42 -5.42 11.67 -0.50
C LEU A 42 -4.51 11.23 -1.65
N ARG A 43 -3.18 11.31 -1.45
CA ARG A 43 -2.20 10.80 -2.41
C ARG A 43 -2.40 9.32 -2.71
N ALA A 44 -2.61 8.48 -1.69
CA ALA A 44 -2.80 7.04 -1.86
C ALA A 44 -4.09 6.72 -2.63
N THR A 45 -5.18 7.44 -2.37
CA THR A 45 -6.44 7.32 -3.11
C THR A 45 -6.26 7.65 -4.59
N ILE A 46 -5.61 8.79 -4.88
CA ILE A 46 -5.33 9.20 -6.26
C ILE A 46 -4.41 8.17 -6.96
N GLN A 47 -3.37 7.73 -6.26
CA GLN A 47 -2.45 6.70 -6.75
C GLN A 47 -3.18 5.40 -7.07
N LEU A 48 -4.05 4.91 -6.18
CA LEU A 48 -4.77 3.65 -6.36
C LEU A 48 -5.72 3.71 -7.55
N PHE A 49 -6.42 4.84 -7.72
CA PHE A 49 -7.27 5.07 -8.88
C PHE A 49 -6.45 5.02 -10.18
N ALA A 50 -5.32 5.74 -10.24
CA ALA A 50 -4.43 5.75 -11.39
C ALA A 50 -3.84 4.36 -11.71
N ILE A 51 -3.36 3.64 -10.69
CA ILE A 51 -2.84 2.27 -10.84
C ILE A 51 -3.93 1.32 -11.34
N GLY A 52 -5.19 1.52 -10.93
CA GLY A 52 -6.33 0.73 -11.39
C GLY A 52 -6.51 0.79 -12.91
N PHE A 53 -6.41 1.98 -13.51
CA PHE A 53 -6.47 2.14 -14.97
C PHE A 53 -5.27 1.51 -15.67
N ILE A 54 -4.07 1.69 -15.12
CA ILE A 54 -2.84 1.11 -15.67
C ILE A 54 -2.95 -0.43 -15.69
N LEU A 55 -3.42 -1.04 -14.59
CA LEU A 55 -3.63 -2.48 -14.49
C LEU A 55 -4.65 -2.98 -15.51
N ALA A 56 -5.79 -2.27 -15.66
CA ALA A 56 -6.81 -2.63 -16.64
C ALA A 56 -6.26 -2.66 -18.08
N TYR A 57 -5.37 -1.72 -18.41
CA TYR A 57 -4.71 -1.66 -19.72
C TYR A 57 -3.60 -2.71 -19.90
N ILE A 58 -2.75 -2.90 -18.88
CA ILE A 58 -1.63 -3.84 -18.97
C ILE A 58 -2.14 -5.29 -19.02
N PHE A 59 -3.17 -5.63 -18.25
CA PHE A 59 -3.73 -6.98 -18.25
C PHE A 59 -4.56 -7.28 -19.50
N SER A 60 -5.16 -6.29 -20.17
CA SER A 60 -5.84 -6.54 -21.45
C SER A 60 -4.88 -6.82 -22.61
N THR A 61 -3.61 -6.47 -22.48
CA THR A 61 -2.58 -6.70 -23.50
C THR A 61 -2.03 -8.15 -23.44
N GLU A 62 -2.29 -8.90 -22.36
CA GLU A 62 -1.87 -10.30 -22.11
C GLU A 62 -0.37 -10.62 -22.37
N SER A 63 0.47 -9.60 -22.55
CA SER A 63 1.88 -9.78 -22.86
C SER A 63 2.69 -9.91 -21.57
N PRO A 64 3.43 -11.03 -21.39
CA PRO A 64 4.21 -11.29 -20.17
C PRO A 64 5.24 -10.19 -19.85
N ILE A 65 5.77 -9.52 -20.88
CA ILE A 65 6.79 -8.48 -20.72
C ILE A 65 6.22 -7.27 -19.95
N PHE A 66 4.99 -6.86 -20.25
CA PHE A 66 4.35 -5.73 -19.56
C PHE A 66 3.97 -6.09 -18.12
N ILE A 67 3.51 -7.33 -17.90
CA ILE A 67 3.15 -7.82 -16.56
C ILE A 67 4.39 -7.87 -15.66
N ILE A 68 5.49 -8.47 -16.15
CA ILE A 68 6.75 -8.56 -15.40
C ILE A 68 7.34 -7.16 -15.16
N GLY A 69 7.30 -6.28 -16.16
CA GLY A 69 7.76 -4.89 -16.01
C GLY A 69 6.97 -4.12 -14.95
N LEU A 70 5.64 -4.26 -14.94
CA LEU A 70 4.77 -3.66 -13.92
C LEU A 70 5.06 -4.22 -12.52
N LEU A 71 5.20 -5.55 -12.40
CA LEU A 71 5.50 -6.21 -11.13
C LEU A 71 6.84 -5.72 -10.57
N GLY A 72 7.86 -5.59 -11.43
CA GLY A 72 9.15 -5.01 -11.07
C GLY A 72 9.04 -3.56 -10.59
N PHE A 73 8.27 -2.73 -11.31
CA PHE A 73 8.00 -1.35 -10.90
C PHE A 73 7.30 -1.26 -9.54
N MET A 74 6.32 -2.13 -9.28
CA MET A 74 5.63 -2.20 -7.98
C MET A 74 6.59 -2.63 -6.87
N ALA A 75 7.44 -3.63 -7.10
CA ALA A 75 8.43 -4.10 -6.13
C ALA A 75 9.47 -3.01 -5.77
N ILE A 76 9.97 -2.27 -6.77
CA ILE A 76 10.88 -1.14 -6.54
C ILE A 76 10.21 -0.03 -5.72
N ASN A 77 8.98 0.36 -6.08
CA ASN A 77 8.24 1.37 -5.34
C ASN A 77 7.93 0.94 -3.90
N ALA A 78 7.56 -0.33 -3.71
CA ALA A 78 7.32 -0.90 -2.38
C ALA A 78 8.61 -0.90 -1.54
N ALA A 79 9.75 -1.30 -2.10
CA ALA A 79 11.04 -1.27 -1.43
C ALA A 79 11.46 0.16 -1.05
N TYR A 80 11.26 1.12 -1.96
CA TYR A 80 11.54 2.52 -1.70
C TYR A 80 10.66 3.08 -0.57
N ASN A 81 9.35 2.85 -0.61
CA ASN A 81 8.43 3.29 0.45
C ASN A 81 8.73 2.63 1.79
N SER A 82 9.10 1.34 1.79
CA SER A 82 9.54 0.62 2.99
C SER A 82 10.81 1.23 3.59
N SER A 83 11.84 1.47 2.75
CA SER A 83 13.11 2.03 3.20
C SER A 83 12.98 3.43 3.82
N LYS A 84 12.01 4.23 3.35
CA LYS A 84 11.74 5.57 3.88
C LYS A 84 11.18 5.53 5.30
N ARG A 85 10.60 4.41 5.74
CA ARG A 85 10.14 4.17 7.11
C ARG A 85 11.27 3.66 8.01
N GLY A 86 12.30 3.03 7.45
CA GLY A 86 13.49 2.53 8.14
C GLY A 86 14.67 3.52 8.18
N LYS A 87 14.41 4.83 8.27
CA LYS A 87 15.49 5.84 8.33
C LYS A 87 16.45 5.53 9.49
N GLY A 88 17.73 5.32 9.16
CA GLY A 88 18.78 4.94 10.11
C GLY A 88 19.33 3.52 9.92
N ILE A 89 18.67 2.68 9.11
CA ILE A 89 19.16 1.34 8.78
C ILE A 89 20.01 1.41 7.49
N PRO A 90 21.30 1.00 7.52
CA PRO A 90 22.12 0.96 6.31
C PRO A 90 21.56 -0.07 5.33
N TYR A 91 21.60 0.26 4.03
CA TYR A 91 21.11 -0.61 2.94
C TYR A 91 19.61 -0.99 3.01
N ALA A 92 18.77 -0.23 3.73
CA ALA A 92 17.34 -0.52 3.91
C ALA A 92 16.56 -0.76 2.61
N LEU A 93 16.93 -0.07 1.51
CA LEU A 93 16.32 -0.25 0.19
C LEU A 93 16.62 -1.63 -0.39
N TRP A 94 17.89 -2.05 -0.38
CA TRP A 94 18.32 -3.37 -0.87
C TRP A 94 17.69 -4.49 -0.06
N ILE A 95 17.72 -4.38 1.27
CA ILE A 95 17.12 -5.36 2.17
C ILE A 95 15.61 -5.48 1.88
N SER A 96 14.89 -4.35 1.77
CA SER A 96 13.46 -4.36 1.48
C SER A 96 13.14 -4.95 0.10
N TRP A 97 13.94 -4.62 -0.92
CA TRP A 97 13.73 -5.13 -2.26
C TRP A 97 13.95 -6.65 -2.35
N PHE A 98 15.01 -7.17 -1.75
CA PHE A 98 15.23 -8.62 -1.64
C PHE A 98 14.13 -9.31 -0.84
N ALA A 99 13.71 -8.74 0.30
CA ALA A 99 12.66 -9.33 1.11
C ALA A 99 11.31 -9.41 0.35
N ILE A 100 10.93 -8.33 -0.35
CA ILE A 100 9.68 -8.28 -1.12
C ILE A 100 9.73 -9.24 -2.31
N THR A 101 10.84 -9.29 -3.05
CA THR A 101 10.98 -10.16 -4.23
C THR A 101 10.99 -11.63 -3.86
N VAL A 102 11.77 -12.02 -2.84
CA VAL A 102 11.79 -13.40 -2.33
C VAL A 102 10.42 -13.76 -1.76
N GLY A 103 9.82 -12.89 -0.95
CA GLY A 103 8.50 -13.13 -0.37
C GLY A 103 7.37 -13.22 -1.38
N ALA A 104 7.46 -12.51 -2.51
CA ALA A 104 6.48 -12.59 -3.60
C ALA A 104 6.68 -13.82 -4.52
N SER A 105 7.84 -14.48 -4.45
CA SER A 105 8.17 -15.65 -5.27
C SER A 105 7.82 -17.00 -4.64
N ILE A 106 7.47 -17.01 -3.35
CA ILE A 106 7.06 -18.19 -2.56
C ILE A 106 5.54 -18.25 -2.52
#